data_AF-A0A9J6RQ65-F1
#
_entry.id   AF-A0A9J6RQ65-F1
#
_cell.length_a   1.000
_cell.length_b   1.000
_cell.length_c   1.000
_cell.angle_alpha   90.00
_cell.angle_beta   90.00
_cell.angle_gamma   90.00
#
_symmetry.space_group_name_H-M   'P 1'
#
loop_
_entity.id
_entity.type
_entity.pdbx_description
1 polymer ?
#
loop_
_entity_poly.entity_id
_entity_poly.type
_entity_poly.pdbx_seq_one_letter_code
_entity_poly.pdbx_strand_id
1 'polypeptide(L)'
;MKIWNSYGSEHSLNLVIIGSFKEEHEAEAFEQLTEKVTRFLSENSEFDVEADRFDRKTLDFLGKENLFSLTPQQLGHLLYDVHVSRHGKEVRISSDDDVNAFISLLIYKGAKVEVFSAHDYPENEEV
;
A
#
# COMPACT_ATOMS: atom_id res chain seq x y z
N MET A 1 15.64 38.14 -5.69
CA MET A 1 14.97 36.98 -5.06
C MET A 1 15.02 35.84 -6.08
N LYS A 2 15.79 34.79 -5.81
CA LYS A 2 15.86 33.63 -6.72
C LYS A 2 14.84 32.62 -6.23
N ILE A 3 13.79 32.40 -7.03
CA ILE A 3 12.80 31.35 -6.79
C ILE A 3 13.51 30.04 -7.10
N TRP A 4 13.69 29.19 -6.08
CA TRP A 4 14.28 27.87 -6.24
C TRP A 4 13.14 26.91 -6.61
N ASN A 5 13.00 26.60 -7.90
CA ASN A 5 12.12 25.52 -8.35
C ASN A 5 12.87 24.21 -8.14
N SER A 6 12.69 23.60 -6.96
CA SER A 6 13.05 22.20 -6.76
C SER A 6 11.98 21.36 -7.43
N TYR A 7 12.30 20.74 -8.56
CA TYR A 7 11.51 19.63 -9.08
C TYR A 7 11.87 18.40 -8.24
N GLY A 8 11.11 18.13 -7.18
CA GLY A 8 11.17 16.84 -6.50
C GLY A 8 10.69 15.78 -7.47
N SER A 9 11.58 14.90 -7.91
CA SER A 9 11.27 13.83 -8.87
C SER A 9 10.65 12.59 -8.19
N GLU A 10 9.99 12.73 -7.04
CA GLU A 10 9.97 11.61 -6.09
C GLU A 10 8.75 10.69 -6.16
N HIS A 11 7.66 11.09 -6.81
CA HIS A 11 6.43 10.29 -6.83
C HIS A 11 5.77 10.34 -8.22
N SER A 12 6.32 9.57 -9.17
CA SER A 12 5.89 9.56 -10.57
C SER A 12 5.42 8.18 -11.04
N LEU A 13 5.10 7.27 -10.13
CA LEU A 13 4.68 5.92 -10.51
C LEU A 13 3.22 5.90 -10.95
N ASN A 14 2.36 6.74 -10.34
CA ASN A 14 0.92 6.87 -10.62
C ASN A 14 0.27 5.50 -10.90
N LEU A 15 0.30 4.65 -9.87
CA LEU A 15 -0.12 3.27 -9.94
C LEU A 15 -1.56 3.11 -9.52
N VAL A 16 -2.24 2.18 -10.18
CA VAL A 16 -3.54 1.65 -9.75
C VAL A 16 -3.39 0.14 -9.58
N ILE A 17 -3.59 -0.31 -8.35
CA ILE A 17 -3.63 -1.74 -8.00
C ILE A 17 -5.09 -2.13 -7.83
N ILE A 18 -5.49 -3.25 -8.43
CA ILE A 18 -6.81 -3.85 -8.28
C ILE A 18 -6.63 -5.24 -7.69
N GLY A 19 -7.19 -5.43 -6.50
CA GLY A 19 -7.31 -6.73 -5.84
C GLY A 19 -8.74 -7.27 -5.97
N SER A 20 -8.93 -8.36 -6.71
CA SER A 20 -10.22 -9.02 -6.86
C SER A 20 -10.28 -10.28 -5.99
N PHE A 21 -11.23 -10.32 -5.07
CA PHE A 21 -11.51 -11.46 -4.20
C PHE A 21 -12.60 -12.35 -4.78
N LYS A 22 -12.74 -13.56 -4.23
CA LYS A 22 -13.80 -14.48 -4.63
C LYS A 22 -15.14 -14.03 -4.06
N GLU A 23 -15.15 -13.62 -2.80
CA GLU A 23 -16.33 -13.21 -2.04
C GLU A 23 -16.14 -11.80 -1.44
N GLU A 24 -17.24 -11.06 -1.25
CA GLU A 24 -17.19 -9.69 -0.71
C GLU A 24 -16.60 -9.61 0.71
N HIS A 25 -16.88 -10.59 1.56
CA HIS A 25 -16.37 -10.62 2.94
C HIS A 25 -14.84 -10.73 3.01
N GLU A 26 -14.18 -11.26 1.97
CA GLU A 26 -12.72 -11.35 1.91
C GLU A 26 -12.11 -9.97 1.63
N ALA A 27 -12.75 -9.18 0.75
CA ALA A 27 -12.39 -7.80 0.49
C ALA A 27 -12.59 -6.93 1.74
N GLU A 28 -13.69 -7.15 2.47
CA GLU A 28 -13.94 -6.48 3.77
C GLU A 28 -12.87 -6.87 4.80
N ALA A 29 -12.49 -8.14 4.89
CA ALA A 29 -11.44 -8.60 5.80
C ALA A 29 -10.06 -8.02 5.46
N PHE A 30 -9.79 -7.74 4.18
CA PHE A 30 -8.59 -7.01 3.76
C PHE A 30 -8.63 -5.55 4.22
N GLU A 31 -9.75 -4.86 4.00
CA GLU A 31 -9.95 -3.46 4.40
C GLU A 31 -9.76 -3.29 5.91
N GLN A 32 -10.43 -4.14 6.71
CA GLN A 32 -10.33 -4.14 8.18
C GLN A 32 -8.90 -4.44 8.66
N LEU A 33 -8.21 -5.40 8.04
CA LEU A 33 -6.82 -5.70 8.39
C LEU A 33 -5.92 -4.50 8.09
N THR A 34 -6.07 -3.91 6.91
CA THR A 34 -5.27 -2.76 6.46
C THR A 34 -5.45 -1.59 7.42
N GLU A 35 -6.69 -1.21 7.74
CA GLU A 35 -6.99 -0.15 8.69
C GLU A 35 -6.39 -0.43 10.07
N LYS A 36 -6.52 -1.68 10.55
CA LYS A 36 -5.98 -2.10 11.84
C LYS A 36 -4.46 -2.00 11.89
N VAL A 37 -3.77 -2.42 10.84
CA VAL A 37 -2.30 -2.31 10.76
C VAL A 37 -1.88 -0.84 10.66
N THR A 38 -2.49 -0.05 9.77
CA THR A 38 -2.19 1.38 9.63
C THR A 38 -2.39 2.14 10.93
N ARG A 39 -3.47 1.86 11.67
CA ARG A 39 -3.73 2.47 12.97
C ARG A 39 -2.69 2.09 14.00
N PHE A 40 -2.36 0.79 14.10
CA PHE A 40 -1.33 0.31 15.00
C PHE A 40 0.02 1.00 14.73
N LEU A 41 0.44 1.09 13.48
CA LEU A 41 1.70 1.72 13.09
C LEU A 41 1.69 3.24 13.39
N SER A 42 0.59 3.93 13.08
CA SER A 42 0.43 5.37 13.35
C SER A 42 0.49 5.70 14.85
N GLU A 43 0.01 4.80 15.71
CA GLU A 43 0.00 4.98 17.16
C GLU A 43 1.29 4.48 17.83
N ASN A 44 2.06 3.60 17.16
CA ASN A 44 3.28 3.04 17.71
C ASN A 44 4.48 3.99 17.52
N SER A 45 4.75 4.83 18.52
CA SER A 45 5.90 5.75 18.52
C SER A 45 7.28 5.08 18.46
N GLU A 46 7.35 3.76 18.71
CA GLU A 46 8.60 2.98 18.65
C GLU A 46 8.84 2.36 17.27
N PHE A 47 7.85 2.44 16.35
CA PHE A 47 8.00 1.93 15.00
C PHE A 47 8.94 2.82 14.20
N ASP A 48 10.00 2.21 13.66
CA ASP A 48 11.00 2.86 12.82
C ASP A 48 11.04 2.17 11.46
N VAL A 49 10.70 2.91 10.41
CA VAL A 49 10.65 2.44 9.02
C VAL A 49 12.03 2.08 8.48
N GLU A 50 13.09 2.71 9.01
CA GLU A 50 14.48 2.49 8.58
C GLU A 50 15.18 1.39 9.39
N ALA A 51 14.50 0.79 10.38
CA ALA A 51 15.09 -0.24 11.20
C ALA A 51 15.35 -1.54 10.42
N ASP A 52 16.44 -2.23 10.75
CA ASP A 52 16.72 -3.59 10.25
C ASP A 52 15.82 -4.66 10.91
N ARG A 53 15.22 -4.34 12.07
CA ARG A 53 14.42 -5.27 12.87
C ARG A 53 13.25 -4.54 13.52
N PHE A 54 12.14 -5.26 13.68
CA PHE A 54 10.98 -4.79 14.40
C PHE A 54 11.25 -4.64 15.90
N ASP A 55 10.66 -3.61 16.50
CA ASP A 55 10.51 -3.49 17.93
C ASP A 55 9.59 -4.61 18.48
N ARG A 56 9.63 -4.81 19.81
CA ARG A 56 8.90 -5.91 20.42
C ARG A 56 7.39 -5.80 20.25
N LYS A 57 6.83 -4.58 20.33
CA LYS A 57 5.39 -4.35 20.19
C LYS A 57 4.93 -4.65 18.77
N THR A 58 5.69 -4.20 17.77
CA THR A 58 5.42 -4.51 16.36
C THR A 58 5.51 -6.01 16.08
N LEU A 59 6.53 -6.71 16.58
CA LEU A 59 6.62 -8.17 16.45
C LEU A 59 5.42 -8.90 17.06
N ASP A 60 5.03 -8.52 18.29
CA ASP A 60 3.92 -9.17 18.98
C ASP A 60 2.58 -8.87 18.29
N PHE A 61 2.40 -7.69 17.68
CA PHE A 61 1.24 -7.35 16.87
C PHE A 61 1.19 -8.16 15.56
N LEU A 62 2.28 -8.11 14.77
CA LEU A 62 2.38 -8.84 13.51
C LEU A 62 2.18 -10.35 13.72
N GLY A 63 2.72 -10.91 14.80
CA GLY A 63 2.53 -12.31 15.18
C GLY A 63 1.07 -12.68 15.44
N LYS A 64 0.27 -11.78 16.04
CA LYS A 64 -1.17 -12.02 16.28
C LYS A 64 -1.97 -11.99 14.98
N GLU A 65 -1.59 -11.11 14.04
CA GLU A 65 -2.24 -10.99 12.73
C GLU A 65 -1.71 -11.99 11.69
N ASN A 66 -0.71 -12.80 12.06
CA ASN A 66 0.03 -13.73 11.20
C ASN A 66 0.71 -13.05 9.98
N LEU A 67 1.21 -11.83 10.17
CA LEU A 67 1.90 -11.05 9.13
C LEU A 67 3.42 -11.20 9.27
N PHE A 68 4.01 -12.09 8.48
CA PHE A 68 5.45 -12.42 8.57
C PHE A 68 6.25 -12.09 7.30
N SER A 69 5.61 -11.57 6.26
CA SER A 69 6.20 -11.38 4.93
C SER A 69 6.60 -9.94 4.62
N LEU A 70 6.42 -9.02 5.57
CA LEU A 70 6.67 -7.59 5.37
C LEU A 70 7.90 -7.14 6.16
N THR A 71 8.73 -6.29 5.55
CA THR A 71 9.84 -5.59 6.23
C THR A 71 9.34 -4.30 6.92
N PRO A 72 10.12 -3.69 7.82
CA PRO A 72 9.82 -2.37 8.38
C PRO A 72 9.56 -1.31 7.31
N GLN A 73 10.40 -1.25 6.27
CA GLN A 73 10.24 -0.32 5.16
C GLN A 73 8.90 -0.53 4.45
N GLN A 74 8.56 -1.79 4.13
CA GLN A 74 7.28 -2.11 3.49
C GLN A 74 6.08 -1.75 4.38
N LEU A 75 6.14 -1.99 5.68
CA LEU A 75 5.08 -1.54 6.60
C LEU A 75 4.93 -0.02 6.60
N GLY A 76 6.03 0.72 6.40
CA GLY A 76 6.00 2.17 6.20
C GLY A 76 5.11 2.62 5.04
N HIS A 77 4.95 1.79 3.99
CA HIS A 77 4.08 2.15 2.85
C HIS A 77 2.60 2.27 3.25
N LEU A 78 2.18 1.64 4.35
CA LEU A 78 0.82 1.74 4.90
C LEU A 78 0.55 3.10 5.59
N LEU A 79 1.60 3.90 5.81
CA LEU A 79 1.54 5.24 6.38
C LEU A 79 1.59 6.34 5.30
N TYR A 80 1.78 5.97 4.04
CA TYR A 80 1.76 6.91 2.92
C TYR A 80 0.33 7.39 2.63
N ASP A 81 0.23 8.53 1.96
CA ASP A 81 -1.05 9.05 1.49
C ASP A 81 -1.52 8.26 0.26
N VAL A 82 -2.21 7.15 0.52
CA VAL A 82 -2.70 6.21 -0.49
C VAL A 82 -4.23 6.19 -0.49
N HIS A 83 -4.83 6.17 -1.68
CA HIS A 83 -6.27 6.10 -1.80
C HIS A 83 -6.72 4.64 -1.94
N VAL A 84 -7.35 4.09 -0.90
CA VAL A 84 -7.93 2.74 -0.92
C VAL A 84 -9.44 2.85 -0.99
N SER A 85 -10.06 2.18 -1.96
CA SER A 85 -11.51 2.08 -2.09
C SER A 85 -11.96 0.64 -2.32
N ARG A 86 -13.08 0.23 -1.72
CA ARG A 86 -13.68 -1.09 -1.92
C ARG A 86 -14.98 -1.00 -2.72
N HIS A 87 -15.14 -1.89 -3.68
CA HIS A 87 -16.32 -2.03 -4.53
C HIS A 87 -16.77 -3.51 -4.55
N GLY A 88 -17.60 -3.88 -3.56
CA GLY A 88 -18.00 -5.27 -3.37
C GLY A 88 -16.81 -6.18 -3.09
N LYS A 89 -16.55 -7.11 -4.00
CA LYS A 89 -15.42 -8.06 -3.95
C LYS A 89 -14.07 -7.50 -4.45
N GLU A 90 -14.04 -6.26 -4.91
CA GLU A 90 -12.82 -5.64 -5.45
C GLU A 90 -12.33 -4.53 -4.54
N VAL A 91 -11.02 -4.41 -4.42
CA VAL A 91 -10.34 -3.30 -3.75
C VAL A 91 -9.45 -2.61 -4.76
N ARG A 92 -9.58 -1.30 -4.88
CA ARG A 92 -8.76 -0.44 -5.72
C ARG A 92 -7.86 0.42 -4.84
N ILE A 93 -6.59 0.49 -5.20
CA ILE A 93 -5.58 1.26 -4.48
C ILE A 93 -4.88 2.14 -5.51
N SER A 94 -4.90 3.45 -5.29
CA SER A 94 -4.21 4.42 -6.13
C SER A 94 -3.13 5.12 -5.32
N SER A 95 -1.94 5.25 -5.90
CA SER A 95 -0.81 5.94 -5.26
C SER A 95 0.19 6.44 -6.30
N ASP A 96 0.81 7.58 -6.01
CA ASP A 96 1.95 8.09 -6.79
C ASP A 96 3.30 7.45 -6.38
N ASP A 97 3.26 6.61 -5.34
CA ASP A 97 4.38 5.93 -4.69
C ASP A 97 4.43 4.42 -4.95
N ASP A 98 5.59 3.83 -4.63
CA ASP A 98 5.70 2.37 -4.55
C ASP A 98 4.96 1.87 -3.29
N VAL A 99 3.86 1.17 -3.51
CA VAL A 99 2.99 0.63 -2.47
C VAL A 99 2.98 -0.91 -2.47
N ASN A 100 4.14 -1.53 -2.72
CA ASN A 100 4.36 -2.98 -2.76
C ASN A 100 3.84 -3.76 -1.52
N ALA A 101 3.73 -3.13 -0.36
CA ALA A 101 3.14 -3.74 0.84
C ALA A 101 1.67 -4.14 0.64
N PHE A 102 0.90 -3.34 -0.09
CA PHE A 102 -0.49 -3.63 -0.38
C PHE A 102 -0.64 -4.83 -1.30
N ILE A 103 0.24 -4.99 -2.29
CA ILE A 103 0.29 -6.19 -3.15
C ILE A 103 0.48 -7.44 -2.29
N SER A 104 1.45 -7.39 -1.38
CA SER A 104 1.75 -8.51 -0.48
C SER A 104 0.56 -8.84 0.43
N LEU A 105 -0.13 -7.84 0.98
CA LEU A 105 -1.32 -8.02 1.81
C LEU A 105 -2.52 -8.57 1.02
N LEU A 106 -2.73 -8.10 -0.21
CA LEU A 106 -3.78 -8.60 -1.11
C LEU A 106 -3.57 -10.08 -1.42
N ILE A 107 -2.35 -10.46 -1.81
CA ILE A 107 -1.98 -11.85 -2.08
C ILE A 107 -2.13 -12.71 -0.82
N TYR A 108 -1.69 -12.20 0.35
CA TYR A 108 -1.85 -12.89 1.63
C TYR A 108 -3.32 -13.15 1.97
N LYS A 109 -4.22 -12.24 1.61
CA LYS A 109 -5.68 -12.42 1.74
C LYS A 109 -6.33 -13.22 0.61
N GLY A 110 -5.55 -13.71 -0.36
CA GLY A 110 -6.04 -14.57 -1.44
C GLY A 110 -6.62 -13.84 -2.64
N ALA A 111 -6.37 -12.53 -2.78
CA ALA A 111 -6.83 -11.78 -3.93
C ALA A 111 -6.07 -12.15 -5.21
N LYS A 112 -6.75 -12.10 -6.36
CA LYS A 112 -6.09 -11.90 -7.65
C LYS A 112 -5.65 -10.43 -7.70
N VAL A 113 -4.38 -10.17 -8.03
CA VAL A 113 -3.84 -8.81 -8.07
C VAL A 113 -3.45 -8.42 -9.49
N GLU A 114 -3.90 -7.24 -9.91
CA GLU A 114 -3.56 -6.60 -11.18
C GLU A 114 -3.00 -5.20 -10.90
N VAL A 115 -1.92 -4.82 -11.57
CA VAL A 115 -1.24 -3.54 -11.36
C VAL A 115 -1.18 -2.81 -12.70
N PHE A 116 -1.64 -1.57 -12.70
CA PHE A 116 -1.75 -0.72 -13.88
C PHE A 116 -1.02 0.61 -13.66
N SER A 117 -0.48 1.16 -14.73
CA SER A 117 -0.09 2.57 -14.80
C SER A 117 -1.34 3.39 -15.10
N ALA A 118 -1.58 4.46 -14.33
CA ALA A 118 -2.65 5.42 -14.57
C ALA A 118 -2.19 6.66 -15.34
N HIS A 119 -1.01 6.58 -15.97
CA HIS A 119 -0.56 7.61 -16.90
C HIS A 119 -1.42 7.61 -18.17
N ASP A 120 -1.62 8.80 -18.73
CA ASP A 120 -2.21 8.94 -20.06
C ASP A 120 -1.21 8.47 -21.12
N TYR A 121 -1.63 7.49 -21.92
CA TYR A 121 -0.90 7.05 -23.10
C TYR A 121 -1.65 7.56 -24.33
N PRO A 122 -1.26 8.73 -24.89
CA PRO A 122 -1.91 9.22 -26.10
C PRO A 122 -1.65 8.21 -27.23
N GLU A 123 -2.71 7.78 -27.90
CA GLU A 123 -2.58 7.07 -29.17
C GLU A 123 -1.94 8.06 -30.16
N ASN A 124 -0.77 7.71 -30.72
CA ASN A 124 -0.14 8.55 -31.74
C ASN A 124 -1.14 8.78 -32.88
N GLU A 125 -1.45 10.05 -33.16
CA GLU A 125 -1.86 10.44 -34.51
C GLU A 125 -0.72 10.04 -35.45
N GLU A 126 -0.99 9.12 -36.38
CA GLU A 126 -0.06 8.69 -37.40
C GLU A 126 0.53 9.91 -38.14
N VAL A 127 1.87 9.99 -38.18
CA VAL A 127 2.64 11.01 -38.90
C VAL A 127 2.56 10.79 -40.41
#